data_AF-A0A1Q9MVY9-F1
#
_entry.id   AF-A0A1Q9MVY9-F1
#
_cell.length_a   1.000
_cell.length_b   1.000
_cell.length_c   1.000
_cell.angle_alpha   90.00
_cell.angle_beta   90.00
_cell.angle_gamma   90.00
#
_symmetry.space_group_name_H-M   'P 1'
#
loop_
_entity.id
_entity.type
_entity.pdbx_description
1 polymer ?
#
loop_
_entity_poly.entity_id
_entity_poly.type
_entity_poly.pdbx_seq_one_letter_code
_entity_poly.pdbx_strand_id
1 'polypeptide(L)'
;MQGSEFPELILHAFSLDDLKKLCREHNLKGYSRFKKAELVPFLKTSLAEEELEKILSIQGQQVLEKTVDLAVAIATGKEIREKLREITDTDGLITLDFKGLQWTQTTTIKDPSEGDVLPLWKCTCRTAQDGGICTHFYIGAISLHQLHGWRLASLPQILWLSKNEKKFADFQAKAFIRASGTRTTSYTTPEEILRGFFLDYGGNDTAAMERRAKGELITFAKKNAPDLEFDPKWTKARIISELVTKFGALELEVKFRKNRQDQKFEQAQEYLVDIKDLQWEPEQMVMANLQRMESHDITIEGTKVKHDCDGWRNIRPKFCTHLLALYLELSHRDPARTLVWLKKLAKS
;
A
#
# COMPACT_ATOMS: atom_id res chain seq x y z
N MET A 1 18.36 -13.12 -18.41
CA MET A 1 17.53 -13.95 -19.31
C MET A 1 18.03 -13.79 -20.73
N GLN A 2 18.25 -14.88 -21.46
CA GLN A 2 18.61 -14.83 -22.89
C GLN A 2 17.33 -14.81 -23.74
N GLY A 3 17.36 -14.23 -24.95
CA GLY A 3 16.17 -14.05 -25.79
C GLY A 3 15.42 -15.33 -26.17
N SER A 4 16.03 -16.51 -26.01
CA SER A 4 15.45 -17.83 -26.23
C SER A 4 14.38 -18.25 -25.20
N GLU A 5 14.22 -17.50 -24.10
CA GLU A 5 13.29 -17.84 -23.01
C GLU A 5 11.89 -17.19 -23.18
N PHE A 6 11.71 -16.26 -24.13
CA PHE A 6 10.42 -15.59 -24.34
C PHE A 6 9.28 -16.52 -24.78
N PRO A 7 9.48 -17.51 -25.67
CA PRO A 7 8.46 -18.50 -25.99
C PRO A 7 7.84 -19.14 -24.75
N GLU A 8 8.69 -19.54 -23.80
CA GLU A 8 8.28 -20.22 -22.59
C GLU A 8 7.52 -19.29 -21.65
N LEU A 9 8.04 -18.07 -21.44
CA LEU A 9 7.34 -17.02 -20.69
C LEU A 9 5.91 -16.79 -21.19
N ILE A 10 5.73 -16.76 -22.51
CA ILE A 10 4.43 -16.52 -23.14
C ILE A 10 3.54 -17.75 -23.01
N LEU A 11 4.05 -18.96 -23.25
CA LEU A 11 3.30 -20.21 -23.06
C LEU A 11 2.79 -20.34 -21.62
N HIS A 12 3.59 -19.96 -20.63
CA HIS A 12 3.14 -19.96 -19.23
C HIS A 12 2.09 -18.89 -18.93
N ALA A 13 1.91 -17.87 -19.77
CA ALA A 13 0.80 -16.92 -19.64
C ALA A 13 -0.57 -17.53 -20.04
N PHE A 14 -0.59 -18.59 -20.85
CA PHE A 14 -1.84 -19.27 -21.25
C PHE A 14 -2.54 -19.91 -20.05
N SER A 15 -3.87 -19.95 -20.08
CA SER A 15 -4.61 -20.77 -19.11
C SER A 15 -4.42 -22.26 -19.42
N LEU A 16 -4.74 -23.11 -18.44
CA LEU A 16 -4.72 -24.57 -18.64
C LEU A 16 -5.62 -24.98 -19.84
N ASP A 17 -6.77 -24.35 -19.95
CA ASP A 17 -7.74 -24.65 -21.01
C ASP A 17 -7.25 -24.16 -22.38
N ASP A 18 -6.58 -23.01 -22.44
CA ASP A 18 -5.99 -22.53 -23.68
C ASP A 18 -4.85 -23.46 -24.14
N LEU A 19 -3.98 -23.92 -23.23
CA LEU A 19 -2.93 -24.91 -23.56
C LEU A 19 -3.53 -26.23 -24.07
N LYS A 20 -4.57 -26.73 -23.40
CA LYS A 20 -5.29 -27.94 -23.87
C LYS A 20 -5.99 -27.71 -25.21
N LYS A 21 -6.45 -26.48 -25.48
CA LYS A 21 -7.03 -26.11 -26.77
C LYS A 21 -5.96 -26.14 -27.87
N LEU A 22 -4.77 -25.60 -27.64
CA LEU A 22 -3.64 -25.69 -28.58
C LEU A 22 -3.30 -27.15 -28.88
N CYS A 23 -3.21 -28.01 -27.86
CA CYS A 23 -2.98 -29.43 -28.08
C CYS A 23 -4.05 -30.08 -28.99
N ARG A 24 -5.32 -29.68 -28.87
CA ARG A 24 -6.40 -30.16 -29.75
C ARG A 24 -6.26 -29.65 -31.17
N GLU A 25 -6.02 -28.35 -31.32
CA GLU A 25 -5.90 -27.69 -32.63
C GLU A 25 -4.73 -28.27 -33.46
N HIS A 26 -3.68 -28.75 -32.79
CA HIS A 26 -2.51 -29.39 -33.42
C HIS A 26 -2.56 -30.94 -33.37
N ASN A 27 -3.71 -31.54 -33.08
CA ASN A 27 -3.90 -33.00 -33.07
C ASN A 27 -2.93 -33.79 -32.16
N LEU A 28 -2.42 -33.16 -31.10
CA LEU A 28 -1.55 -33.82 -30.13
C LEU A 28 -2.36 -34.81 -29.28
N LYS A 29 -1.74 -35.91 -28.84
CA LYS A 29 -2.39 -36.98 -28.04
C LYS A 29 -1.74 -37.11 -26.67
N GLY A 30 -2.47 -37.66 -25.68
CA GLY A 30 -1.93 -37.97 -24.36
C GLY A 30 -1.82 -36.79 -23.37
N TYR A 31 -2.27 -35.60 -23.76
CA TYR A 31 -2.13 -34.36 -22.96
C TYR A 31 -3.21 -34.17 -21.87
N SER A 32 -4.28 -34.98 -21.86
CA SER A 32 -5.45 -34.75 -21.00
C SER A 32 -5.13 -34.79 -19.50
N ARG A 33 -4.17 -35.64 -19.12
CA ARG A 33 -3.69 -35.82 -17.73
C ARG A 33 -2.71 -34.75 -17.27
N PHE A 34 -2.12 -33.98 -18.19
CA PHE A 34 -1.10 -33.01 -17.86
C PHE A 34 -1.69 -31.77 -17.18
N LYS A 35 -1.00 -31.32 -16.13
CA LYS A 35 -1.20 -30.03 -15.49
C LYS A 35 -0.51 -28.94 -16.33
N LYS A 36 -0.80 -27.67 -16.00
CA LYS A 36 -0.25 -26.51 -16.72
C LYS A 36 1.28 -26.56 -16.84
N ALA A 37 1.98 -26.84 -15.74
CA ALA A 37 3.44 -26.94 -15.71
C ALA A 37 4.00 -28.08 -16.59
N GLU A 38 3.21 -29.12 -16.86
CA GLU A 38 3.61 -30.26 -17.71
C GLU A 38 3.25 -30.03 -19.19
N LEU A 39 2.24 -29.21 -19.47
CA LEU A 39 1.79 -28.93 -20.84
C LEU A 39 2.74 -28.05 -21.63
N VAL A 40 3.37 -27.07 -20.97
CA VAL A 40 4.34 -26.18 -21.63
C VAL A 40 5.53 -26.95 -22.20
N PRO A 41 6.27 -27.76 -21.40
CA PRO A 41 7.36 -28.56 -21.96
C PRO A 41 6.85 -29.57 -23.00
N PHE A 42 5.68 -30.18 -22.78
CA PHE A 42 5.08 -31.09 -23.75
C PHE A 42 4.83 -30.43 -25.12
N LEU A 43 4.27 -29.21 -25.15
CA LEU A 43 4.06 -28.45 -26.37
C LEU A 43 5.38 -28.13 -27.06
N LYS A 44 6.39 -27.67 -26.30
CA LYS A 44 7.72 -27.37 -26.85
C LYS A 44 8.39 -28.58 -27.49
N THR A 45 8.19 -29.79 -26.94
CA THR A 45 8.76 -31.02 -27.50
C THR A 45 7.93 -31.64 -28.62
N SER A 46 6.64 -31.30 -28.70
CA SER A 46 5.70 -31.96 -29.63
C SER A 46 5.47 -31.16 -30.91
N LEU A 47 5.77 -29.86 -30.91
CA LEU A 47 5.58 -28.98 -32.05
C LEU A 47 6.92 -28.62 -32.67
N ALA A 48 6.93 -28.41 -33.99
CA ALA A 48 8.09 -27.82 -34.65
C ALA A 48 8.27 -26.36 -34.24
N GLU A 49 9.50 -25.85 -34.37
CA GLU A 49 9.83 -24.47 -33.98
C GLU A 49 8.97 -23.45 -34.73
N GLU A 50 8.76 -23.66 -36.04
CA GLU A 50 7.95 -22.79 -36.89
C GLU A 50 6.46 -22.79 -36.49
N GLU A 51 5.94 -23.94 -36.04
CA GLU A 51 4.58 -24.03 -35.53
C GLU A 51 4.43 -23.26 -34.22
N LEU A 52 5.43 -23.38 -33.34
CA LEU A 52 5.43 -22.68 -32.06
C LEU A 52 5.52 -21.16 -32.27
N GLU A 53 6.39 -20.69 -33.15
CA GLU A 53 6.47 -19.28 -33.52
C GLU A 53 5.15 -18.73 -34.05
N LYS A 54 4.44 -19.51 -34.88
CA LYS A 54 3.13 -19.14 -35.39
C LYS A 54 2.09 -19.03 -34.27
N ILE A 55 2.10 -19.97 -33.32
CA ILE A 55 1.22 -19.90 -32.14
C ILE A 55 1.51 -18.65 -31.31
N LEU A 56 2.79 -18.35 -31.07
CA LEU A 56 3.19 -17.22 -30.24
C LEU A 56 2.87 -15.87 -30.88
N SER A 57 3.05 -15.75 -32.20
CA SER A 57 2.76 -14.51 -32.93
C SER A 57 1.27 -14.16 -32.97
N ILE A 58 0.38 -15.16 -33.01
CA ILE A 58 -1.07 -14.93 -33.10
C ILE A 58 -1.74 -15.12 -31.74
N GLN A 59 -1.79 -16.35 -31.23
CA GLN A 59 -2.46 -16.64 -29.96
C GLN A 59 -1.69 -16.06 -28.77
N GLY A 60 -0.35 -16.09 -28.80
CA GLY A 60 0.48 -15.51 -27.74
C GLY A 60 0.22 -14.02 -27.57
N GLN A 61 0.17 -13.28 -28.68
CA GLN A 61 -0.16 -11.86 -28.67
C GLN A 61 -1.54 -11.57 -28.05
N GLN A 62 -2.56 -12.38 -28.36
CA GLN A 62 -3.89 -12.24 -27.79
C GLN A 62 -3.92 -12.49 -26.27
N VAL A 63 -3.17 -13.48 -25.79
CA VAL A 63 -3.06 -13.79 -24.36
C VAL A 63 -2.37 -12.64 -23.62
N LEU A 64 -1.30 -12.09 -24.18
CA LEU A 64 -0.61 -10.94 -23.59
C LEU A 64 -1.49 -9.69 -23.61
N GLU A 65 -2.25 -9.44 -24.68
CA GLU A 65 -3.19 -8.31 -24.73
C GLU A 65 -4.26 -8.42 -23.63
N LYS A 66 -4.85 -9.61 -23.43
CA LYS A 66 -5.77 -9.86 -22.31
C LYS A 66 -5.11 -9.67 -20.94
N THR A 67 -3.85 -10.09 -20.82
CA THR A 67 -3.06 -9.94 -19.58
C THR A 67 -2.82 -8.46 -19.27
N VAL A 68 -2.51 -7.65 -20.29
CA VAL A 68 -2.40 -6.20 -20.17
C VAL A 68 -3.73 -5.56 -19.81
N ASP A 69 -4.83 -5.95 -20.47
CA ASP A 69 -6.15 -5.38 -20.19
C ASP A 69 -6.58 -5.65 -18.74
N LEU A 70 -6.32 -6.85 -18.22
CA LEU A 70 -6.57 -7.19 -16.83
C LEU A 70 -5.65 -6.40 -15.88
N ALA A 71 -4.37 -6.23 -16.23
CA ALA A 71 -3.45 -5.40 -15.45
C ALA A 71 -3.94 -3.94 -15.36
N VAL A 72 -4.44 -3.37 -16.46
CA VAL A 72 -5.06 -2.03 -16.48
C VAL A 72 -6.30 -2.00 -15.59
N ALA A 73 -7.17 -3.00 -15.67
CA ALA A 73 -8.37 -3.07 -14.85
C ALA A 73 -8.04 -3.13 -13.35
N ILE A 74 -7.04 -3.91 -12.94
CA ILE A 74 -6.56 -3.99 -11.56
C ILE A 74 -5.97 -2.64 -11.13
N ALA A 75 -5.08 -2.08 -11.95
CA ALA A 75 -4.37 -0.84 -11.65
C ALA A 75 -5.29 0.39 -11.54
N THR A 76 -6.38 0.42 -12.32
CA THR A 76 -7.39 1.49 -12.31
C THR A 76 -8.58 1.22 -11.40
N GLY A 77 -8.57 0.11 -10.64
CA GLY A 77 -9.63 -0.26 -9.70
C GLY A 77 -10.95 -0.71 -10.35
N LYS A 78 -10.95 -0.98 -11.66
CA LYS A 78 -12.11 -1.52 -12.40
C LYS A 78 -12.28 -3.03 -12.19
N GLU A 79 -11.22 -3.74 -11.80
CA GLU A 79 -11.30 -5.16 -11.43
C GLU A 79 -11.83 -5.34 -9.99
N ILE A 80 -12.71 -6.33 -9.81
CA ILE A 80 -13.41 -6.59 -8.55
C ILE A 80 -12.72 -7.72 -7.77
N ARG A 81 -12.21 -8.74 -8.47
CA ARG A 81 -11.67 -9.97 -7.88
C ARG A 81 -10.32 -9.78 -7.22
N GLU A 82 -9.55 -8.80 -7.70
CA GLU A 82 -8.21 -8.49 -7.23
C GLU A 82 -7.98 -6.98 -7.26
N LYS A 83 -7.33 -6.46 -6.21
CA LYS A 83 -7.01 -5.04 -6.08
C LYS A 83 -5.56 -4.85 -5.71
N LEU A 84 -4.90 -3.89 -6.36
CA LEU A 84 -3.64 -3.35 -5.89
C LEU A 84 -3.89 -2.63 -4.56
N ARG A 85 -3.12 -3.00 -3.53
CA ARG A 85 -3.26 -2.46 -2.16
C ARG A 85 -2.21 -1.42 -1.86
N GLU A 86 -0.97 -1.70 -2.23
CA GLU A 86 0.18 -0.95 -1.77
C GLU A 86 1.30 -1.06 -2.80
N ILE A 87 2.01 0.06 -2.99
CA ILE A 87 3.32 0.09 -3.63
C ILE A 87 4.31 0.61 -2.60
N THR A 88 5.39 -0.15 -2.40
CA THR A 88 6.58 0.28 -1.64
C THR A 88 7.75 0.40 -2.59
N ASP A 89 8.58 1.40 -2.40
CA ASP A 89 9.81 1.60 -3.15
C ASP A 89 10.98 1.72 -2.18
N THR A 90 11.87 0.72 -2.20
CA THR A 90 13.03 0.65 -1.32
C THR A 90 14.26 0.40 -2.17
N ASP A 91 15.14 1.40 -2.28
CA ASP A 91 16.41 1.32 -3.03
C ASP A 91 16.24 0.82 -4.48
N GLY A 92 15.22 1.33 -5.18
CA GLY A 92 14.91 0.97 -6.57
C GLY A 92 14.24 -0.41 -6.72
N LEU A 93 13.96 -1.11 -5.61
CA LEU A 93 13.12 -2.30 -5.59
C LEU A 93 11.68 -1.88 -5.30
N ILE A 94 10.84 -1.92 -6.33
CA ILE A 94 9.40 -1.72 -6.17
C ILE A 94 8.78 -3.02 -5.71
N THR A 95 8.03 -2.96 -4.62
CA THR A 95 7.18 -4.05 -4.12
C THR A 95 5.72 -3.65 -4.26
N LEU A 96 4.92 -4.48 -4.93
CA LEU A 96 3.50 -4.29 -5.15
C LEU A 96 2.75 -5.41 -4.43
N ASP A 97 1.83 -5.03 -3.54
CA ASP A 97 0.96 -5.97 -2.83
C ASP A 97 -0.45 -5.93 -3.41
N PHE A 98 -0.98 -7.12 -3.69
CA PHE A 98 -2.30 -7.34 -4.25
C PHE A 98 -3.14 -8.15 -3.27
N LYS A 99 -4.43 -7.85 -3.22
CA LYS A 99 -5.40 -8.59 -2.41
C LYS A 99 -6.57 -9.02 -3.27
N GLY A 100 -6.74 -10.33 -3.38
CA GLY A 100 -7.97 -10.95 -3.85
C GLY A 100 -8.96 -11.23 -2.72
N LEU A 101 -10.00 -12.01 -3.01
CA LEU A 101 -11.02 -12.38 -2.02
C LEU A 101 -10.45 -13.24 -0.88
N GLN A 102 -9.58 -14.20 -1.21
CA GLN A 102 -9.05 -15.18 -0.26
C GLN A 102 -7.53 -15.35 -0.34
N TRP A 103 -6.85 -14.50 -1.11
CA TRP A 103 -5.40 -14.58 -1.31
C TRP A 103 -4.76 -13.20 -1.33
N THR A 104 -3.47 -13.17 -1.04
CA THR A 104 -2.59 -12.03 -1.25
C THR A 104 -1.48 -12.44 -2.19
N GLN A 105 -1.05 -11.51 -3.03
CA GLN A 105 0.07 -11.72 -3.93
C GLN A 105 1.02 -10.55 -3.81
N THR A 106 2.31 -10.84 -3.87
CA THR A 106 3.35 -9.83 -3.83
C THR A 106 4.16 -9.96 -5.11
N THR A 107 4.40 -8.82 -5.73
CA THR A 107 5.30 -8.70 -6.87
C THR A 107 6.42 -7.75 -6.52
N THR A 108 7.66 -8.17 -6.72
CA THR A 108 8.80 -7.28 -6.68
C THR A 108 9.34 -7.09 -8.08
N ILE A 109 9.74 -5.87 -8.40
CA ILE A 109 10.36 -5.51 -9.66
C ILE A 109 11.46 -4.48 -9.41
N LYS A 110 12.59 -4.66 -10.06
CA LYS A 110 13.74 -3.76 -9.99
C LYS A 110 14.22 -3.43 -11.39
N ASP A 111 14.81 -2.25 -11.54
CA ASP A 111 15.49 -1.87 -12.78
C ASP A 111 16.43 -2.99 -13.27
N PRO A 112 16.46 -3.25 -14.58
CA PRO A 112 17.38 -4.21 -15.17
C PRO A 112 18.82 -3.79 -14.90
N SER A 113 19.70 -4.75 -14.64
CA SER A 113 21.14 -4.48 -14.59
C SER A 113 21.68 -4.32 -16.02
N GLU A 114 22.90 -3.81 -16.16
CA GLU A 114 23.55 -3.75 -17.47
C GLU A 114 23.62 -5.15 -18.11
N GLY A 115 23.05 -5.30 -19.30
CA GLY A 115 22.95 -6.57 -20.03
C GLY A 115 21.64 -7.36 -19.81
N ASP A 116 20.79 -6.98 -18.86
CA ASP A 116 19.48 -7.59 -18.68
C ASP A 116 18.47 -7.07 -19.71
N VAL A 117 17.78 -7.99 -20.39
CA VAL A 117 16.71 -7.65 -21.35
C VAL A 117 15.40 -7.30 -20.66
N LEU A 118 15.18 -7.83 -19.45
CA LEU A 118 13.98 -7.64 -18.65
C LEU A 118 14.34 -7.15 -17.25
N PRO A 119 13.46 -6.37 -16.60
CA PRO A 119 13.66 -6.02 -15.20
C PRO A 119 13.67 -7.30 -14.34
N LEU A 120 14.45 -7.27 -13.26
CA LEU A 120 14.44 -8.36 -12.30
C LEU A 120 13.08 -8.37 -11.60
N TRP A 121 12.27 -9.38 -11.88
CA TRP A 121 10.93 -9.51 -11.31
C TRP A 121 10.76 -10.83 -10.57
N LYS A 122 10.00 -10.79 -9.48
CA LYS A 122 9.48 -11.99 -8.79
C LYS A 122 8.03 -11.73 -8.44
N CYS A 123 7.18 -12.73 -8.63
CA CYS A 123 5.78 -12.62 -8.26
C CYS A 123 5.30 -13.94 -7.65
N THR A 124 4.49 -13.85 -6.60
CA THR A 124 3.93 -15.02 -5.91
C THR A 124 2.67 -15.57 -6.56
N CYS A 125 2.22 -15.00 -7.69
CA CYS A 125 1.08 -15.51 -8.42
C CYS A 125 1.43 -16.82 -9.13
N ARG A 126 0.43 -17.67 -9.35
CA ARG A 126 0.62 -18.98 -9.96
C ARG A 126 1.28 -18.90 -11.34
N THR A 127 0.89 -17.94 -12.18
CA THR A 127 1.47 -17.76 -13.52
C THR A 127 2.96 -17.46 -13.45
N ALA A 128 3.40 -16.60 -12.54
CA ALA A 128 4.81 -16.27 -12.38
C ALA A 128 5.62 -17.39 -11.70
N GLN A 129 5.01 -18.11 -10.74
CA GLN A 129 5.62 -19.31 -10.15
C GLN A 129 5.85 -20.42 -11.19
N ASP A 130 4.96 -20.51 -12.18
CA ASP A 130 5.14 -21.39 -13.32
C ASP A 130 6.14 -20.83 -14.35
N GLY A 131 6.73 -19.63 -14.14
CA GLY A 131 7.71 -19.02 -15.03
C GLY A 131 7.13 -18.14 -16.15
N GLY A 132 5.87 -17.73 -16.06
CA GLY A 132 5.19 -16.93 -17.08
C GLY A 132 5.07 -15.43 -16.77
N ILE A 133 4.81 -14.64 -17.81
CA ILE A 133 4.43 -13.23 -17.65
C ILE A 133 2.99 -13.16 -17.13
N CYS A 134 2.82 -12.44 -16.03
CA CYS A 134 1.52 -12.25 -15.37
C CYS A 134 1.05 -10.79 -15.45
N THR A 135 -0.19 -10.55 -15.03
CA THR A 135 -0.77 -9.21 -14.94
C THR A 135 0.04 -8.31 -14.01
N HIS A 136 0.52 -8.85 -12.88
CA HIS A 136 1.30 -8.12 -11.89
C HIS A 136 2.66 -7.66 -12.41
N PHE A 137 3.27 -8.41 -13.34
CA PHE A 137 4.48 -7.98 -14.03
C PHE A 137 4.24 -6.67 -14.77
N TYR A 138 3.14 -6.56 -15.52
CA TYR A 138 2.82 -5.32 -16.26
C TYR A 138 2.55 -4.15 -15.32
N ILE A 139 1.85 -4.37 -14.21
CA ILE A 139 1.64 -3.34 -13.18
C ILE A 139 2.98 -2.93 -12.54
N GLY A 140 3.89 -3.88 -12.32
CA GLY A 140 5.25 -3.61 -11.88
C GLY A 140 6.04 -2.79 -12.90
N ALA A 141 6.02 -3.18 -14.17
CA ALA A 141 6.73 -2.52 -15.27
C ALA A 141 6.30 -1.06 -15.45
N ILE A 142 4.98 -0.78 -15.42
CA ILE A 142 4.48 0.59 -15.48
C ILE A 142 4.84 1.37 -14.21
N SER A 143 4.84 0.73 -13.04
CA SER A 143 5.27 1.38 -11.79
C SER A 143 6.74 1.76 -11.87
N LEU A 144 7.60 0.88 -12.40
CA LEU A 144 9.00 1.16 -12.63
C LEU A 144 9.20 2.33 -13.59
N HIS A 145 8.44 2.38 -14.68
CA HIS A 145 8.43 3.51 -15.60
C HIS A 145 8.02 4.83 -14.92
N GLN A 146 6.95 4.83 -14.13
CA GLN A 146 6.42 6.06 -13.53
C GLN A 146 7.23 6.55 -12.31
N LEU A 147 7.90 5.65 -11.60
CA LEU A 147 8.64 5.96 -10.38
C LEU A 147 10.12 6.23 -10.64
N HIS A 148 10.75 5.42 -11.50
CA HIS A 148 12.18 5.48 -11.79
C HIS A 148 12.51 5.93 -13.22
N GLY A 149 11.49 6.19 -14.05
CA GLY A 149 11.70 6.65 -15.43
C GLY A 149 12.17 5.55 -16.38
N TRP A 150 12.08 4.28 -15.98
CA TRP A 150 12.47 3.14 -16.83
C TRP A 150 11.66 3.12 -18.13
N ARG A 151 12.30 2.81 -19.26
CA ARG A 151 11.66 2.94 -20.57
C ARG A 151 10.87 1.66 -20.90
N LEU A 152 9.54 1.71 -20.88
CA LEU A 152 8.70 0.56 -21.31
C LEU A 152 9.02 0.10 -22.74
N ALA A 153 9.40 1.02 -23.62
CA ALA A 153 9.86 0.72 -24.97
C ALA A 153 11.13 -0.15 -25.03
N SER A 154 11.84 -0.37 -23.91
CA SER A 154 12.96 -1.32 -23.84
C SER A 154 12.50 -2.77 -23.64
N LEU A 155 11.21 -3.00 -23.35
CA LEU A 155 10.66 -4.36 -23.35
C LEU A 155 10.71 -4.94 -24.77
N PRO A 156 11.03 -6.23 -24.93
CA PRO A 156 10.90 -6.93 -26.21
C PRO A 156 9.50 -6.74 -26.78
N GLN A 157 9.41 -6.44 -28.08
CA GLN A 157 8.13 -6.15 -28.76
C GLN A 157 7.11 -7.28 -28.64
N ILE A 158 7.58 -8.53 -28.53
CA ILE A 158 6.72 -9.69 -28.32
C ILE A 158 6.00 -9.65 -26.97
N LEU A 159 6.58 -8.98 -25.96
CA LEU A 159 6.02 -8.84 -24.61
C LEU A 159 5.28 -7.52 -24.40
N TRP A 160 5.59 -6.50 -25.21
CA TRP A 160 5.01 -5.17 -25.11
C TRP A 160 4.65 -4.59 -26.48
N LEU A 161 3.36 -4.40 -26.72
CA LEU A 161 2.88 -3.67 -27.89
C LEU A 161 2.82 -2.18 -27.54
N SER A 162 3.52 -1.34 -28.29
CA SER A 162 3.59 0.12 -28.05
C SER A 162 2.21 0.81 -27.90
N LYS A 163 1.16 0.25 -28.51
CA LYS A 163 -0.24 0.70 -28.32
C LYS A 163 -0.73 0.63 -26.87
N ASN A 164 -0.09 -0.15 -26.01
CA ASN A 164 -0.51 -0.39 -24.63
C ASN A 164 -0.10 0.70 -23.64
N GLU A 165 0.89 1.55 -23.97
CA GLU A 165 1.31 2.66 -23.09
C GLU A 165 0.13 3.59 -22.76
N LYS A 166 -0.70 3.88 -23.77
CA LYS A 166 -1.92 4.69 -23.60
C LYS A 166 -2.92 4.05 -22.65
N LYS A 167 -3.01 2.70 -22.60
CA LYS A 167 -3.94 1.99 -21.71
C LYS A 167 -3.58 2.18 -20.23
N PHE A 168 -2.31 2.43 -19.94
CA PHE A 168 -1.82 2.66 -18.58
C PHE A 168 -1.61 4.13 -18.22
N ALA A 169 -1.91 5.07 -19.12
CA ALA A 169 -1.77 6.51 -18.85
C ALA A 169 -2.60 6.97 -17.63
N ASP A 170 -3.75 6.32 -17.40
CA ASP A 170 -4.65 6.62 -16.29
C ASP A 170 -4.16 6.05 -14.95
N PHE A 171 -3.23 5.08 -14.96
CA PHE A 171 -2.67 4.55 -13.73
C PHE A 171 -1.70 5.55 -13.11
N GLN A 172 -1.85 5.83 -11.82
CA GLN A 172 -1.00 6.77 -11.08
C GLN A 172 -0.29 6.01 -9.96
N ALA A 173 0.85 5.35 -10.26
CA ALA A 173 1.59 4.55 -9.28
C ALA A 173 1.91 5.34 -8.00
N LYS A 174 2.22 6.64 -8.13
CA LYS A 174 2.47 7.54 -6.99
C LYS A 174 1.28 7.67 -6.04
N ALA A 175 0.05 7.50 -6.51
CA ALA A 175 -1.15 7.51 -5.67
C ALA A 175 -1.28 6.26 -4.77
N PHE A 176 -0.51 5.22 -5.07
CA PHE A 176 -0.43 3.95 -4.32
C PHE A 176 0.84 3.83 -3.48
N ILE A 177 1.80 4.77 -3.61
CA ILE A 177 3.01 4.76 -2.80
C ILE A 177 2.64 5.00 -1.34
N ARG A 178 3.01 4.06 -0.49
CA ARG A 178 3.09 4.32 0.93
C ARG A 178 4.49 4.81 1.25
N ALA A 179 4.61 6.07 1.66
CA ALA A 179 5.88 6.58 2.16
C ALA A 179 6.34 5.71 3.33
N SER A 180 7.55 5.17 3.23
CA SER A 180 8.23 4.32 4.22
C SER A 180 8.36 5.07 5.56
N GLY A 181 7.27 5.20 6.31
CA GLY A 181 7.22 5.92 7.60
C GLY A 181 5.92 6.63 7.98
N THR A 182 4.98 6.88 7.05
CA THR A 182 3.70 7.54 7.37
C THR A 182 2.51 6.92 6.62
N ARG A 183 1.45 6.59 7.37
CA ARG A 183 0.14 6.27 6.80
C ARG A 183 -0.32 7.47 5.97
N THR A 184 -0.49 7.29 4.68
CA THR A 184 -1.40 8.10 3.88
C THR A 184 -2.19 7.17 2.99
N THR A 185 -3.42 6.89 3.41
CA THR A 185 -4.46 6.38 2.53
C THR A 185 -4.76 7.47 1.51
N SER A 186 -4.68 7.17 0.21
CA SER A 186 -5.24 8.05 -0.81
C SER A 186 -6.74 7.82 -0.89
N TYR A 187 -7.50 8.91 -0.93
CA TYR A 187 -8.95 8.90 -0.92
C TYR A 187 -9.44 9.70 -2.12
N THR A 188 -10.19 9.05 -3.00
CA THR A 188 -10.54 9.61 -4.32
C THR A 188 -11.97 10.14 -4.40
N THR A 189 -12.78 9.95 -3.36
CA THR A 189 -14.12 10.53 -3.25
C THR A 189 -14.31 11.15 -1.87
N PRO A 190 -15.12 12.22 -1.72
CA PRO A 190 -15.43 12.83 -0.43
C PRO A 190 -15.94 11.83 0.62
N GLU A 191 -16.64 10.78 0.21
CA GLU A 191 -17.12 9.72 1.11
C GLU A 191 -16.05 8.71 1.51
N GLU A 192 -15.07 8.40 0.66
CA GLU A 192 -13.91 7.56 1.01
C GLU A 192 -12.91 8.31 1.88
N ILE A 193 -12.73 9.61 1.58
CA ILE A 193 -12.06 10.62 2.41
C ILE A 193 -12.64 10.48 3.82
N LEU A 194 -13.95 10.72 3.98
CA LEU A 194 -14.61 10.68 5.27
C LEU A 194 -14.61 9.28 5.92
N ARG A 195 -14.81 8.19 5.16
CA ARG A 195 -14.79 6.81 5.71
C ARG A 195 -13.42 6.43 6.27
N GLY A 196 -12.33 6.74 5.57
CA GLY A 196 -10.99 6.49 6.09
C GLY A 196 -10.59 7.43 7.22
N PHE A 197 -11.10 8.67 7.22
CA PHE A 197 -10.88 9.62 8.32
C PHE A 197 -11.43 9.15 9.68
N PHE A 198 -12.45 8.29 9.70
CA PHE A 198 -12.99 7.72 10.94
C PHE A 198 -12.46 6.31 11.28
N LEU A 199 -11.69 5.67 10.39
CA LEU A 199 -11.14 4.32 10.59
C LEU A 199 -9.81 4.30 11.36
N ASP A 200 -9.18 5.45 11.62
CA ASP A 200 -7.84 5.51 12.22
C ASP A 200 -7.81 5.28 13.76
N TYR A 201 -8.94 4.92 14.36
CA TYR A 201 -9.02 4.56 15.78
C TYR A 201 -8.90 3.04 15.93
N GLY A 202 -7.77 2.60 16.51
CA GLY A 202 -7.36 1.19 16.62
C GLY A 202 -8.21 0.31 17.55
N GLY A 203 -9.48 0.10 17.23
CA GLY A 203 -10.34 -0.92 17.81
C GLY A 203 -10.91 -1.83 16.73
N ASN A 204 -11.02 -3.13 17.01
CA ASN A 204 -11.61 -4.11 16.08
C ASN A 204 -13.16 -4.13 16.11
N ASP A 205 -13.81 -3.27 16.91
CA ASP A 205 -15.27 -3.17 16.98
C ASP A 205 -15.80 -2.12 16.00
N THR A 206 -16.13 -2.60 14.80
CA THR A 206 -16.69 -1.80 13.72
C THR A 206 -17.97 -1.08 14.12
N ALA A 207 -18.86 -1.69 14.91
CA ALA A 207 -20.14 -1.07 15.28
C ALA A 207 -19.96 0.09 16.27
N ALA A 208 -19.03 -0.04 17.23
CA ALA A 208 -18.68 1.07 18.13
C ALA A 208 -18.01 2.23 17.37
N MET A 209 -17.12 1.92 16.42
CA MET A 209 -16.50 2.91 15.55
C MET A 209 -17.54 3.64 14.69
N GLU A 210 -18.53 2.91 14.16
CA GLU A 210 -19.58 3.51 13.34
C GLU A 210 -20.50 4.46 14.12
N ARG A 211 -20.83 4.12 15.37
CA ARG A 211 -21.62 4.99 16.26
C ARG A 211 -20.85 6.26 16.60
N ARG A 212 -19.56 6.15 16.90
CA ARG A 212 -18.69 7.30 17.23
C ARG A 212 -18.50 8.23 16.04
N ALA A 213 -18.24 7.68 14.86
CA ALA A 213 -18.11 8.43 13.61
C ALA A 213 -19.38 9.23 13.29
N LYS A 214 -20.57 8.63 13.50
CA LYS A 214 -21.85 9.34 13.32
C LYS A 214 -22.01 10.47 14.35
N GLY A 215 -21.62 10.26 15.61
CA GLY A 215 -21.66 11.29 16.65
C GLY A 215 -20.78 12.50 16.31
N GLU A 216 -19.54 12.25 15.91
CA GLU A 216 -18.59 13.31 15.51
C GLU A 216 -19.09 14.09 14.28
N LEU A 217 -19.68 13.38 13.31
CA LEU A 217 -20.28 14.00 12.13
C LEU A 217 -21.45 14.92 12.49
N ILE A 218 -22.33 14.51 13.40
CA ILE A 218 -23.46 15.32 13.87
C ILE A 218 -22.94 16.56 14.63
N THR A 219 -21.93 16.42 15.48
CA THR A 219 -21.33 17.55 16.20
C THR A 219 -20.73 18.57 15.24
N PHE A 220 -19.98 18.10 14.23
CA PHE A 220 -19.48 18.97 13.17
C PHE A 220 -20.62 19.69 12.44
N ALA A 221 -21.66 18.94 12.06
CA ALA A 221 -22.78 19.45 11.29
C ALA A 221 -23.55 20.53 12.07
N LYS A 222 -23.82 20.31 13.36
CA LYS A 222 -24.45 21.31 14.24
C LYS A 222 -23.60 22.58 14.42
N LYS A 223 -22.27 22.44 14.48
CA LYS A 223 -21.36 23.59 14.63
C LYS A 223 -21.29 24.44 13.35
N ASN A 224 -21.30 23.80 12.18
CA ASN A 224 -21.05 24.49 10.90
C ASN A 224 -22.33 24.78 10.10
N ALA A 225 -23.43 24.10 10.38
CA ALA A 225 -24.75 24.26 9.78
C ALA A 225 -25.85 24.17 10.86
N PRO A 226 -25.93 25.12 11.80
CA PRO A 226 -26.89 25.06 12.91
C PRO A 226 -28.35 25.10 12.47
N ASP A 227 -28.62 25.58 11.26
CA ASP A 227 -29.93 25.68 10.63
C ASP A 227 -30.35 24.40 9.88
N LEU A 228 -29.47 23.40 9.76
CA LEU A 228 -29.85 22.07 9.30
C LEU A 228 -30.55 21.32 10.45
N GLU A 229 -31.81 20.95 10.27
CA GLU A 229 -32.51 20.06 11.20
C GLU A 229 -32.03 18.62 11.01
N PHE A 230 -31.38 18.05 12.02
CA PHE A 230 -30.87 16.68 11.99
C PHE A 230 -31.82 15.72 12.72
N ASP A 231 -32.40 14.77 12.00
CA ASP A 231 -33.10 13.64 12.62
C ASP A 231 -32.07 12.61 13.14
N PRO A 232 -32.14 12.21 14.42
CA PRO A 232 -31.29 11.17 15.00
C PRO A 232 -31.25 9.84 14.20
N LYS A 233 -32.29 9.55 13.41
CA LYS A 233 -32.39 8.36 12.55
C LYS A 233 -31.61 8.47 11.25
N TRP A 234 -31.13 9.65 10.87
CA TRP A 234 -30.38 9.81 9.63
C TRP A 234 -29.12 8.95 9.58
N THR A 235 -28.85 8.38 8.42
CA THR A 235 -27.61 7.66 8.15
C THR A 235 -26.46 8.65 7.94
N LYS A 236 -25.21 8.19 8.12
CA LYS A 236 -24.01 9.00 7.84
C LYS A 236 -24.03 9.56 6.42
N ALA A 237 -24.40 8.73 5.43
CA ALA A 237 -24.50 9.12 4.03
C ALA A 237 -25.52 10.25 3.83
N ARG A 238 -26.69 10.18 4.48
CA ARG A 238 -27.69 11.24 4.40
C ARG A 238 -27.17 12.55 5.00
N ILE A 239 -26.55 12.50 6.18
CA ILE A 239 -25.97 13.70 6.81
C ILE A 239 -24.90 14.33 5.90
N ILE A 240 -24.02 13.52 5.31
CA ILE A 240 -23.00 13.99 4.37
C ILE A 240 -23.65 14.61 3.12
N SER A 241 -24.65 13.97 2.54
CA SER A 241 -25.33 14.47 1.35
C SER A 241 -26.00 15.82 1.59
N GLU A 242 -26.62 16.04 2.74
CA GLU A 242 -27.22 17.33 3.10
C GLU A 242 -26.14 18.41 3.29
N LEU A 243 -25.02 18.07 3.92
CA LEU A 243 -23.87 18.98 4.07
C LEU A 243 -23.23 19.32 2.71
N VAL A 244 -23.10 18.35 1.81
CA VAL A 244 -22.60 18.58 0.44
C VAL A 244 -23.57 19.44 -0.34
N THR A 245 -24.88 19.23 -0.19
CA THR A 245 -25.90 20.08 -0.84
C THR A 245 -25.81 21.52 -0.34
N LYS A 246 -25.55 21.71 0.94
CA LYS A 246 -25.47 23.04 1.56
C LYS A 246 -24.19 23.81 1.22
N PHE A 247 -23.04 23.14 1.23
CA PHE A 247 -21.73 23.80 1.12
C PHE A 247 -21.01 23.53 -0.22
N GLY A 248 -21.45 22.53 -0.98
CA GLY A 248 -20.62 21.96 -2.03
C GLY A 248 -19.48 21.11 -1.46
N ALA A 249 -19.00 20.15 -2.26
CA ALA A 249 -18.01 19.17 -1.79
C ALA A 249 -16.66 19.81 -1.39
N LEU A 250 -16.20 20.81 -2.15
CA LEU A 250 -14.91 21.45 -1.93
C LEU A 250 -14.90 22.30 -0.65
N GLU A 251 -15.95 23.09 -0.41
CA GLU A 251 -16.05 23.92 0.78
C GLU A 251 -16.23 23.07 2.04
N LEU A 252 -17.04 22.01 1.94
CA LEU A 252 -17.23 21.06 3.03
C LEU A 252 -15.91 20.43 3.47
N GLU A 253 -15.05 20.05 2.53
CA GLU A 253 -13.72 19.50 2.82
C GLU A 253 -12.85 20.50 3.60
N VAL A 254 -12.84 21.78 3.19
CA VAL A 254 -12.08 22.84 3.88
C VAL A 254 -12.59 23.04 5.30
N LYS A 255 -13.92 23.10 5.50
CA LYS A 255 -14.52 23.25 6.84
C LYS A 255 -14.20 22.07 7.75
N PHE A 256 -14.22 20.84 7.25
CA PHE A 256 -13.83 19.66 8.02
C PHE A 256 -12.38 19.70 8.46
N ARG A 257 -11.46 20.05 7.56
CA ARG A 257 -10.03 20.19 7.88
C ARG A 257 -9.80 21.21 8.99
N LYS A 258 -10.48 22.37 8.91
CA LYS A 258 -10.38 23.44 9.92
C LYS A 258 -10.93 23.00 11.28
N ASN A 259 -12.12 22.41 11.33
CA ASN A 259 -12.74 21.97 12.59
C ASN A 259 -11.88 20.93 13.34
N ARG A 260 -11.15 20.06 12.63
CA ARG A 260 -10.22 19.10 13.24
C ARG A 260 -8.95 19.77 13.77
N GLN A 261 -8.44 20.79 13.08
CA GLN A 261 -7.32 21.58 13.58
C GLN A 261 -7.71 22.27 14.89
N ASP A 262 -8.90 22.87 14.93
CA ASP A 262 -9.45 23.51 16.13
C ASP A 262 -9.62 22.49 17.27
N GLN A 263 -10.20 21.31 17.02
CA GLN A 263 -10.33 20.26 18.05
C GLN A 263 -8.99 19.71 18.55
N LYS A 264 -8.00 19.56 17.66
CA LYS A 264 -6.64 19.15 18.06
C LYS A 264 -5.99 20.24 18.92
N PHE A 265 -6.27 21.51 18.63
CA PHE A 265 -5.78 22.64 19.40
C PHE A 265 -6.49 22.77 20.75
N GLU A 266 -7.81 22.57 20.80
CA GLU A 266 -8.61 22.51 22.03
C GLU A 266 -8.16 21.34 22.93
N GLN A 267 -7.96 20.14 22.36
CA GLN A 267 -7.41 19.01 23.11
C GLN A 267 -5.98 19.30 23.59
N ALA A 268 -5.13 19.88 22.72
CA ALA A 268 -3.80 20.28 23.14
C ALA A 268 -3.87 21.29 24.30
N GLN A 269 -4.81 22.24 24.29
CA GLN A 269 -5.05 23.16 25.40
C GLN A 269 -5.58 22.47 26.66
N GLU A 270 -6.45 21.47 26.52
CA GLU A 270 -6.96 20.64 27.63
C GLU A 270 -5.84 19.83 28.30
N TYR A 271 -4.84 19.38 27.54
CA TYR A 271 -3.67 18.67 28.04
C TYR A 271 -2.49 19.60 28.41
N LEU A 272 -2.57 20.88 28.06
CA LEU A 272 -1.65 21.94 28.45
C LEU A 272 -2.29 22.75 29.59
N VAL A 273 -2.35 22.15 30.78
CA VAL A 273 -2.57 22.95 32.00
C VAL A 273 -1.43 23.96 32.09
N ASP A 274 -1.78 25.24 31.99
CA ASP A 274 -1.02 26.47 32.29
C ASP A 274 0.52 26.39 32.22
N ILE A 275 1.07 25.95 31.09
CA ILE A 275 2.50 26.12 30.81
C ILE A 275 2.89 27.61 30.75
N LYS A 276 1.92 28.50 30.47
CA LYS A 276 2.19 29.94 30.40
C LYS A 276 2.35 30.62 31.77
N ASP A 277 1.81 30.03 32.83
CA ASP A 277 1.81 30.64 34.17
C ASP A 277 2.68 29.90 35.20
N LEU A 278 3.28 28.77 34.84
CA LEU A 278 4.15 27.99 35.72
C LEU A 278 5.63 28.32 35.46
N GLN A 279 6.20 29.21 36.28
CA GLN A 279 7.65 29.37 36.43
C GLN A 279 8.22 28.15 37.16
N TRP A 280 8.46 27.06 36.45
CA TRP A 280 9.18 25.91 36.98
C TRP A 280 10.54 25.82 36.30
N GLU A 281 11.59 25.65 37.11
CA GLU A 281 12.92 25.34 36.58
C GLU A 281 12.89 23.97 35.90
N PRO A 282 13.55 23.77 34.74
CA PRO A 282 13.51 22.53 33.96
C PRO A 282 13.77 21.25 34.77
N GLU A 283 14.62 21.35 35.80
CA GLU A 283 14.95 20.27 36.73
C GLU A 283 13.72 19.82 37.55
N GLN A 284 12.85 20.74 37.96
CA GLN A 284 11.61 20.43 38.67
C GLN A 284 10.56 19.80 37.75
N MET A 285 10.56 20.16 36.46
CA MET A 285 9.69 19.58 35.44
C MET A 285 10.08 18.14 35.11
N VAL A 286 11.38 17.84 35.10
CA VAL A 286 11.92 16.48 34.96
C VAL A 286 11.65 15.67 36.24
N MET A 287 11.89 16.24 37.42
CA MET A 287 11.61 15.57 38.70
C MET A 287 10.11 15.27 38.90
N ALA A 288 9.21 16.17 38.51
CA ALA A 288 7.77 15.93 38.58
C ALA A 288 7.30 14.84 37.59
N ASN A 289 7.92 14.73 36.42
CA ASN A 289 7.65 13.64 35.48
C ASN A 289 8.25 12.31 35.95
N LEU A 290 9.43 12.33 36.58
CA LEU A 290 10.04 11.14 37.19
C LEU A 290 9.24 10.66 38.42
N GLN A 291 8.77 11.57 39.28
CA GLN A 291 7.89 11.25 40.41
C GLN A 291 6.50 10.74 39.95
N ARG A 292 5.97 11.24 38.83
CA ARG A 292 4.77 10.67 38.19
C ARG A 292 5.03 9.28 37.60
N MET A 293 6.24 9.00 37.09
CA MET A 293 6.62 7.66 36.67
C MET A 293 6.79 6.70 37.86
N GLU A 294 7.23 7.17 39.03
CA GLU A 294 7.26 6.38 40.27
C GLU A 294 5.86 6.01 40.79
N SER A 295 4.83 6.80 40.46
CA SER A 295 3.43 6.50 40.85
C SER A 295 2.72 5.47 39.95
N HIS A 296 3.39 4.97 38.91
CA HIS A 296 2.84 3.96 38.01
C HIS A 296 3.70 2.69 38.05
N ASP A 297 3.10 1.56 38.40
CA ASP A 297 3.76 0.24 38.34
C ASP A 297 3.99 -0.13 36.87
N ILE A 298 5.15 0.29 36.36
CA ILE A 298 5.60 0.05 34.99
C ILE A 298 6.59 -1.10 35.01
N THR A 299 6.22 -2.22 34.38
CA THR A 299 7.12 -3.36 34.19
C THR A 299 7.72 -3.35 32.79
N ILE A 300 9.04 -3.41 32.68
CA ILE A 300 9.76 -3.43 31.38
C ILE A 300 10.44 -4.79 31.20
N GLU A 301 10.18 -5.45 30.08
CA GLU A 301 10.78 -6.75 29.75
C GLU A 301 11.16 -6.79 28.26
N GLY A 302 12.46 -6.72 27.97
CA GLY A 302 12.99 -6.61 26.61
C GLY A 302 12.56 -5.32 25.91
N THR A 303 12.04 -5.41 24.67
CA THR A 303 11.48 -4.27 23.93
C THR A 303 10.01 -4.01 24.26
N LYS A 304 9.49 -4.51 25.39
CA LYS A 304 8.10 -4.34 25.77
C LYS A 304 7.97 -3.60 27.09
N VAL A 305 6.96 -2.73 27.16
CA VAL A 305 6.53 -2.05 28.37
C VAL A 305 5.11 -2.49 28.70
N LYS A 306 4.86 -2.81 29.97
CA LYS A 306 3.54 -3.08 30.52
C LYS A 306 3.20 -2.01 31.53
N HIS A 307 2.00 -1.45 31.39
CA HIS A 307 1.40 -0.57 32.37
C HIS A 307 0.25 -1.35 33.01
N ASP A 308 -0.03 -1.17 34.31
CA ASP A 308 -1.05 -2.00 34.97
C ASP A 308 -2.46 -1.84 34.40
N CYS A 309 -2.75 -0.70 33.77
CA CYS A 309 -4.01 -0.46 33.07
C CYS A 309 -4.01 -0.83 31.58
N ASP A 310 -2.87 -1.23 31.01
CA ASP A 310 -2.71 -1.46 29.58
C ASP A 310 -1.67 -2.57 29.33
N GLY A 311 -2.14 -3.73 28.83
CA GLY A 311 -1.31 -4.90 28.55
C GLY A 311 -0.08 -4.61 27.67
N TRP A 312 0.84 -5.59 27.59
CA TRP A 312 2.16 -5.44 26.97
C TRP A 312 2.18 -4.73 25.61
N ARG A 313 2.99 -3.67 25.48
CA ARG A 313 3.21 -2.92 24.23
C ARG A 313 4.68 -2.93 23.85
N ASN A 314 4.97 -3.11 22.56
CA ASN A 314 6.33 -2.96 22.04
C ASN A 314 6.75 -1.48 22.11
N ILE A 315 7.92 -1.22 22.68
CA ILE A 315 8.67 0.04 22.63
C ILE A 315 8.95 0.30 21.16
N ARG A 316 8.22 1.24 20.57
CA ARG A 316 8.43 1.64 19.18
C ARG A 316 9.60 2.63 19.11
N PRO A 317 10.49 2.55 18.11
CA PRO A 317 11.60 3.48 17.91
C PRO A 317 11.21 4.92 17.56
N LYS A 318 9.91 5.25 17.51
CA LYS A 318 9.48 6.65 17.38
C LYS A 318 9.61 7.29 18.76
N PHE A 319 10.83 7.77 19.03
CA PHE A 319 11.20 8.79 20.03
C PHE A 319 10.12 9.02 21.08
N CYS A 320 10.18 8.31 22.21
CA CYS A 320 9.40 8.75 23.36
C CYS A 320 10.05 10.06 23.87
N THR A 321 9.23 11.05 24.19
CA THR A 321 9.63 12.37 24.67
C THR A 321 10.64 12.33 25.85
N HIS A 322 10.65 11.24 26.61
CA HIS A 322 11.60 10.96 27.68
C HIS A 322 13.04 10.72 27.21
N LEU A 323 13.24 10.09 26.04
CA LEU A 323 14.56 9.85 25.44
C LEU A 323 15.17 11.13 24.87
N LEU A 324 14.34 12.06 24.39
CA LEU A 324 14.76 13.37 23.90
C LEU A 324 15.17 14.30 25.06
N ALA A 325 14.45 14.23 26.18
CA ALA A 325 14.80 14.96 27.40
C ALA A 325 16.11 14.43 28.03
N LEU A 326 16.29 13.10 28.09
CA LEU A 326 17.53 12.47 28.59
C LEU A 326 18.74 12.77 27.69
N TYR A 327 18.51 12.85 26.37
CA TYR A 327 19.52 13.17 25.38
C TYR A 327 20.03 14.62 25.50
N LEU A 328 19.13 15.60 25.66
CA LEU A 328 19.50 17.01 25.83
C LEU A 328 20.33 17.23 27.10
N GLU A 329 19.99 16.58 28.21
CA GLU A 329 20.72 16.70 29.47
C GLU A 329 22.11 16.04 29.44
N LEU A 330 22.22 14.82 28.90
CA LEU A 330 23.52 14.12 28.72
C LEU A 330 24.45 14.86 27.75
N SER A 331 23.89 15.49 26.71
CA SER A 331 24.66 16.25 25.73
C SER A 331 25.28 17.53 26.31
N HIS A 332 24.65 18.12 27.32
CA HIS A 332 25.12 19.32 28.00
C HIS A 332 26.18 19.01 29.07
N ARG A 333 26.07 17.87 29.76
CA ARG A 333 26.98 17.47 30.86
C ARG A 333 28.16 16.57 30.44
N ASP A 334 28.00 15.71 29.42
CA ASP A 334 29.05 14.81 28.91
C ASP A 334 28.93 14.60 27.38
N PRO A 335 29.48 15.55 26.60
CA PRO A 335 29.35 15.54 25.14
C PRO A 335 30.04 14.33 24.47
N ALA A 336 31.14 13.84 25.06
CA ALA A 336 31.94 12.77 24.50
C ALA A 336 31.20 11.42 24.55
N ARG A 337 30.52 11.14 25.66
CA ARG A 337 29.73 9.92 25.83
C ARG A 337 28.47 9.92 24.95
N THR A 338 27.85 11.09 24.79
CA THR A 338 26.72 11.31 23.87
C THR A 338 27.11 11.00 22.42
N LEU A 339 28.31 11.42 22.00
CA LEU A 339 28.83 11.17 20.65
C LEU A 339 29.11 9.67 20.39
N VAL A 340 29.60 8.92 21.39
CA VAL A 340 29.79 7.46 21.29
C VAL A 340 28.45 6.72 21.14
N TRP A 341 27.42 7.22 21.83
CA TRP A 341 26.08 6.64 21.80
C TRP A 341 25.38 6.86 20.46
N LEU A 342 25.46 8.07 19.90
CA LEU A 342 24.99 8.39 18.54
C LEU A 342 25.70 7.56 17.46
N LYS A 343 27.00 7.35 17.59
CA LYS A 343 27.78 6.52 16.65
C LYS A 343 27.40 5.04 16.70
N LYS A 344 26.88 4.52 17.82
CA LYS A 344 26.34 3.16 17.90
C LYS A 344 24.96 3.06 17.27
N LEU A 345 24.10 4.04 17.51
CA LEU A 345 22.76 4.13 16.90
C LEU A 345 22.82 4.32 15.37
N ALA A 346 23.85 4.98 14.85
CA ALA A 346 24.03 5.17 13.40
C ALA A 346 24.64 3.96 12.67
N LYS A 347 25.11 2.93 13.40
CA LYS A 347 25.63 1.67 12.84
C LYS A 347 24.60 0.53 12.87
N SER A 348 23.45 0.76 13.46
CA SER A 348 22.28 -0.14 13.54
C SER A 348 21.15 0.43 12.71
#